data_AF-T1BGQ9-F1
#
_entry.id   AF-T1BGQ9-F1
#
_cell.length_a   1.000
_cell.length_b   1.000
_cell.length_c   1.000
_cell.angle_alpha   90.00
_cell.angle_beta   90.00
_cell.angle_gamma   90.00
#
_symmetry.space_group_name_H-M   'P 1'
#
loop_
_entity.id
_entity.type
_entity.pdbx_description
1 polymer ?
#
loop_
_entity_poly.entity_id
_entity_poly.type
_entity_poly.pdbx_seq_one_letter_code
_entity_poly.pdbx_strand_id
1 'polypeptide(L)'
;MITTDPSSRTGPSDPSADVDLRPRLIVAGATGRLGTALVAEAARLGFPIVGGIGRTPSTIASVRGDGTIPILPLSGLPTLLGQGQVYLSAMTPEAEIAALPQVAQAGLPAVVATTGIGDEGNHVVRCAARTIPIVVEANFSIGAQLLFRLLRALGPLPAEYDLSLTEVHRREKRDHPSATAVAVAEALAASGVERWEEAQGRRTPGTLEIASVRAGDSPGTHTVLIAGPHESLRVEHQAFGRAAFAGGMLASARWLAATPARPPGVYGLADVLASRGARP
;
A
#
# COMPACT_ATOMS: atom_id res chain seq x y z
N MET A 1 -31.45 -21.00 -39.56
CA MET A 1 -31.28 -19.76 -40.33
C MET A 1 -31.65 -18.59 -39.43
N ILE A 2 -30.66 -18.08 -38.68
CA ILE A 2 -30.74 -16.83 -37.91
C ILE A 2 -29.39 -16.16 -38.16
N THR A 3 -29.43 -15.02 -38.82
CA THR A 3 -28.28 -14.19 -39.20
C THR A 3 -28.08 -13.11 -38.13
N THR A 4 -26.89 -13.03 -37.53
CA THR A 4 -26.48 -11.86 -36.75
C THR A 4 -25.11 -11.38 -37.24
N ASP A 5 -25.21 -10.25 -37.94
CA ASP A 5 -24.26 -9.20 -38.30
C ASP A 5 -22.87 -9.17 -37.60
N PRO A 6 -21.74 -9.09 -38.34
CA PRO A 6 -20.41 -8.93 -37.81
C PRO A 6 -19.90 -7.48 -37.96
N SER A 7 -20.45 -6.50 -37.25
CA SER A 7 -19.83 -5.17 -37.20
C SER A 7 -20.05 -4.43 -35.88
N SER A 8 -19.26 -4.78 -34.86
CA SER A 8 -18.78 -3.84 -33.83
C SER A 8 -17.80 -4.56 -32.88
N ARG A 9 -16.65 -4.99 -33.38
CA ARG A 9 -15.51 -5.32 -32.51
C ARG A 9 -14.70 -4.05 -32.35
N THR A 10 -14.99 -3.27 -31.31
CA THR A 10 -14.02 -2.33 -30.76
C THR A 10 -12.80 -3.14 -30.33
N GLY A 11 -11.70 -3.01 -31.05
CA GLY A 11 -10.44 -3.67 -30.74
C GLY A 11 -9.94 -3.32 -29.33
N PRO A 12 -8.97 -4.08 -28.79
CA PRO A 12 -8.36 -3.77 -27.51
C PRO A 12 -7.81 -2.34 -27.56
N SER A 13 -8.23 -1.50 -26.61
CA SER A 13 -7.74 -0.13 -26.44
C SER A 13 -6.21 -0.13 -26.40
N ASP A 14 -5.62 0.72 -27.23
CA ASP A 14 -4.17 0.90 -27.35
C ASP A 14 -3.53 1.18 -25.97
N PRO A 15 -2.57 0.36 -25.49
CA PRO A 15 -1.86 0.60 -24.23
C PRO A 15 -1.03 1.90 -24.22
N SER A 16 -0.89 2.57 -25.38
CA SER A 16 -0.23 3.88 -25.48
C SER A 16 -1.09 5.06 -24.98
N ALA A 17 -2.41 4.90 -24.86
CA ALA A 17 -3.31 5.95 -24.36
C ALA A 17 -3.20 6.19 -22.84
N ASP A 18 -2.57 5.27 -22.09
CA ASP A 18 -2.44 5.32 -20.62
C ASP A 18 -1.18 6.10 -20.16
N VAL A 19 -0.43 6.70 -21.09
CA VAL A 19 0.78 7.48 -20.80
C VAL A 19 0.45 8.89 -20.31
N ASP A 20 -0.76 9.40 -20.57
CA ASP A 20 -1.16 10.80 -20.28
C ASP A 20 -1.94 10.99 -18.96
N LEU A 21 -2.01 9.96 -18.11
CA LEU A 21 -2.82 9.94 -16.86
C LEU A 21 -2.00 9.84 -15.56
N ARG A 22 -0.68 10.09 -15.61
CA ARG A 22 0.20 9.96 -14.43
C ARG A 22 0.34 11.31 -13.72
N PRO A 23 -0.12 11.44 -12.47
CA PRO A 23 -0.04 12.70 -11.75
C PRO A 23 1.42 13.08 -11.44
N ARG A 24 1.68 14.40 -11.40
CA ARG A 24 2.92 14.97 -10.86
C ARG A 24 3.03 14.72 -9.37
N LEU A 25 4.10 14.07 -8.95
CA LEU A 25 4.30 13.60 -7.58
C LEU A 25 5.23 14.53 -6.80
N ILE A 26 4.88 14.79 -5.54
CA ILE A 26 5.83 15.23 -4.52
C ILE A 26 6.15 14.02 -3.65
N VAL A 27 7.43 13.66 -3.50
CA VAL A 27 7.84 12.48 -2.71
C VAL A 27 8.53 12.90 -1.42
N ALA A 28 7.83 12.80 -0.30
CA ALA A 28 8.37 13.12 1.01
C ALA A 28 8.97 11.89 1.71
N GLY A 29 10.20 12.05 2.22
CA GLY A 29 11.06 10.92 2.61
C GLY A 29 11.81 10.31 1.42
N ALA A 30 12.05 11.08 0.35
CA ALA A 30 12.60 10.61 -0.93
C ALA A 30 13.96 9.90 -0.83
N THR A 31 14.77 10.20 0.19
CA THR A 31 16.08 9.57 0.42
C THR A 31 16.04 8.40 1.40
N GLY A 32 14.87 8.11 1.98
CA GLY A 32 14.66 6.96 2.86
C GLY A 32 14.53 5.65 2.09
N ARG A 33 14.55 4.51 2.80
CA ARG A 33 14.51 3.18 2.17
C ARG A 33 13.30 2.96 1.26
N LEU A 34 12.11 3.38 1.69
CA LEU A 34 10.90 3.30 0.85
C LEU A 34 10.86 4.42 -0.18
N GLY A 35 11.27 5.64 0.18
CA GLY A 35 11.34 6.78 -0.74
C GLY A 35 12.24 6.52 -1.95
N THR A 36 13.44 5.96 -1.77
CA THR A 36 14.34 5.61 -2.87
C THR A 36 13.71 4.56 -3.79
N ALA A 37 13.06 3.54 -3.22
CA ALA A 37 12.33 2.54 -4.01
C ALA A 37 11.15 3.15 -4.76
N LEU A 38 10.42 4.10 -4.14
CA LEU A 38 9.33 4.82 -4.75
C LEU A 38 9.80 5.73 -5.89
N VAL A 39 10.90 6.45 -5.71
CA VAL A 39 11.51 7.27 -6.76
C VAL A 39 11.94 6.41 -7.95
N ALA A 40 12.62 5.29 -7.68
CA ALA A 40 13.06 4.37 -8.73
C ALA A 40 11.86 3.75 -9.48
N GLU A 41 10.84 3.33 -8.76
CA GLU A 41 9.65 2.72 -9.36
C GLU A 41 8.78 3.74 -10.11
N ALA A 42 8.68 4.97 -9.59
CA ALA A 42 8.06 6.09 -10.29
C ALA A 42 8.78 6.39 -11.59
N ALA A 43 10.12 6.40 -11.60
CA ALA A 43 10.91 6.57 -12.82
C ALA A 43 10.68 5.43 -13.81
N ARG A 44 10.73 4.18 -13.35
CA ARG A 44 10.48 2.99 -14.18
C ARG A 44 9.09 3.01 -14.81
N LEU A 45 8.08 3.46 -14.05
CA LEU A 45 6.70 3.58 -14.49
C LEU A 45 6.37 4.95 -15.07
N GLY A 46 7.36 5.81 -15.34
CA GLY A 46 7.19 7.11 -15.99
C GLY A 46 6.26 8.10 -15.27
N PHE A 47 6.20 8.07 -13.94
CA PHE A 47 5.52 9.10 -13.15
C PHE A 47 6.41 10.35 -13.01
N PRO A 48 5.93 11.53 -13.37
CA PRO A 48 6.71 12.76 -13.17
C PRO A 48 6.82 13.10 -11.68
N ILE A 49 8.03 13.31 -11.19
CA ILE A 49 8.28 13.82 -9.83
C ILE A 49 8.71 15.29 -9.97
N VAL A 50 8.06 16.19 -9.24
CA VAL A 50 8.36 17.64 -9.29
C VAL A 50 9.30 18.08 -8.17
N GLY A 51 9.43 17.28 -7.12
CA GLY A 51 10.33 17.53 -6.01
C GLY A 51 10.21 16.45 -4.94
N GLY A 52 11.23 16.37 -4.10
CA GLY A 52 11.24 15.49 -2.94
C GLY A 52 11.51 16.25 -1.64
N ILE A 53 11.10 15.66 -0.52
CA ILE A 53 11.52 16.09 0.82
C ILE A 53 12.46 15.05 1.41
N GLY A 54 13.59 15.51 1.95
CA GLY A 54 14.60 14.70 2.59
C GLY A 54 15.30 15.45 3.71
N ARG A 55 16.06 14.73 4.54
CA ARG A 55 16.78 15.36 5.67
C ARG A 55 17.89 16.30 5.19
N THR A 56 18.60 15.88 4.15
CA THR A 56 19.73 16.63 3.56
C THR A 56 19.33 17.04 2.15
N PRO A 57 19.51 18.32 1.78
CA PRO A 57 19.28 18.77 0.40
C PRO A 57 20.11 17.96 -0.59
N SER A 58 19.50 17.54 -1.69
CA SER A 58 20.17 16.81 -2.77
C SER A 58 19.35 16.91 -4.06
N THR A 59 19.69 16.09 -5.07
CA THR A 59 18.89 15.98 -6.29
C THR A 59 18.77 14.53 -6.74
N ILE A 60 17.74 14.24 -7.55
CA ILE A 60 17.56 12.96 -8.25
C ILE A 60 17.42 13.22 -9.75
N ALA A 61 17.72 12.22 -10.58
CA ALA A 61 17.54 12.35 -12.02
C ALA A 61 16.06 12.50 -12.39
N SER A 62 15.77 13.39 -13.34
CA SER A 62 14.43 13.50 -13.93
C SER A 62 14.10 12.26 -14.73
N VAL A 63 12.86 11.79 -14.58
CA VAL A 63 12.31 10.67 -15.35
C VAL A 63 12.27 10.99 -16.85
N ARG A 64 12.21 12.28 -17.21
CA ARG A 64 12.24 12.74 -18.61
C ARG A 64 13.66 12.86 -19.19
N GLY A 65 14.69 12.66 -18.36
CA GLY A 65 16.10 12.82 -18.77
C GLY A 65 16.50 14.26 -19.06
N ASP A 66 15.66 15.24 -18.73
CA ASP A 66 15.81 16.67 -19.04
C ASP A 66 16.51 17.46 -17.92
N GLY A 67 16.96 16.80 -16.85
CA GLY A 67 17.67 17.46 -15.76
C GLY A 67 17.57 16.72 -14.44
N THR A 68 17.62 17.48 -13.36
CA THR A 68 17.53 16.98 -11.99
C THR A 68 16.34 17.57 -11.25
N ILE A 69 15.80 16.80 -10.32
CA ILE A 69 14.68 17.18 -9.47
C ILE A 69 15.22 17.45 -8.06
N PRO A 70 14.84 18.56 -7.41
CA PRO A 70 15.36 18.91 -6.11
C PRO A 70 14.78 18.02 -5.00
N ILE A 71 15.65 17.63 -4.06
CA ILE A 71 15.25 17.15 -2.74
C ILE A 71 15.56 18.26 -1.74
N LEU A 72 14.53 18.74 -1.06
CA LEU A 72 14.59 19.87 -0.14
C LEU A 72 14.40 19.40 1.31
N PRO A 73 14.85 20.18 2.31
CA PRO A 73 14.41 19.99 3.68
C PRO A 73 12.92 20.26 3.80
N LEU A 74 12.30 19.85 4.91
CA LEU A 74 10.86 20.04 5.12
C LEU A 74 10.42 21.52 5.02
N SER A 75 11.28 22.45 5.41
CA SER A 75 11.05 23.90 5.25
C SER A 75 10.90 24.36 3.79
N GLY A 76 11.36 23.55 2.83
CA GLY A 76 11.19 23.79 1.41
C GLY A 76 9.88 23.22 0.83
N LEU A 77 9.09 22.46 1.60
CA LEU A 77 7.82 21.90 1.11
C LEU A 77 6.88 22.93 0.45
N PRO A 78 6.70 24.15 0.99
CA PRO A 78 5.81 25.14 0.37
C PRO A 78 6.15 25.47 -1.09
N THR A 79 7.41 25.37 -1.51
CA THR A 79 7.83 25.69 -2.89
C THR A 79 7.41 24.61 -3.90
N LEU A 80 7.11 23.40 -3.41
CA LEU A 80 6.73 22.24 -4.23
C LEU A 80 5.21 22.07 -4.35
N LEU A 81 4.43 22.53 -3.37
CA LEU A 81 2.99 22.26 -3.25
C LEU A 81 2.21 22.69 -4.50
N GLY A 82 2.52 23.85 -5.09
CA GLY A 82 1.85 24.34 -6.31
C GLY A 82 2.26 23.63 -7.61
N GLN A 83 3.29 22.77 -7.57
CA GLN A 83 3.80 22.06 -8.74
C GLN A 83 3.30 20.61 -8.79
N GLY A 84 3.01 20.02 -7.63
CA GLY A 84 2.49 18.66 -7.51
C GLY A 84 1.01 18.55 -7.83
N GLN A 85 0.56 17.30 -8.00
CA GLN A 85 -0.85 16.91 -8.06
C GLN A 85 -1.19 15.90 -6.98
N VAL A 86 -0.22 15.09 -6.52
CA VAL A 86 -0.39 14.15 -5.40
C VAL A 86 0.87 14.17 -4.55
N TYR A 87 0.67 14.26 -3.23
CA TYR A 87 1.71 14.13 -2.22
C TYR A 87 1.85 12.67 -1.78
N LEU A 88 3.07 12.12 -1.82
CA LEU A 88 3.38 10.77 -1.35
C LEU A 88 4.36 10.86 -0.19
N SER A 89 4.04 10.32 0.98
CA SER A 89 4.92 10.37 2.14
C SER A 89 5.27 9.01 2.72
N ALA A 90 6.55 8.86 3.05
CA ALA A 90 7.11 7.77 3.84
C ALA A 90 8.23 8.34 4.73
N MET A 91 7.84 9.03 5.79
CA MET A 91 8.73 9.84 6.64
C MET A 91 8.77 9.30 8.08
N THR A 92 9.27 10.12 9.02
CA THR A 92 9.07 9.89 10.45
C THR A 92 7.74 10.49 10.90
N PRO A 93 7.12 10.00 11.99
CA PRO A 93 5.89 10.56 12.54
C PRO A 93 5.91 12.08 12.70
N GLU A 94 7.00 12.63 13.24
CA GLU A 94 7.13 14.05 13.55
C GLU A 94 7.14 14.91 12.27
N ALA A 95 7.83 14.43 11.23
CA ALA A 95 7.87 15.09 9.93
C ALA A 95 6.52 15.04 9.23
N GLU A 96 5.77 13.93 9.36
CA GLU A 96 4.42 13.79 8.80
C GLU A 96 3.43 14.76 9.45
N ILE A 97 3.44 14.83 10.79
CA ILE A 97 2.62 15.76 11.59
C ILE A 97 2.86 17.21 11.17
N ALA A 98 4.12 17.59 10.91
CA ALA A 98 4.46 18.93 10.47
C ALA A 98 4.14 19.22 8.99
N ALA A 99 4.18 18.20 8.12
CA ALA A 99 3.99 18.36 6.68
C ALA A 99 2.51 18.35 6.26
N LEU A 100 1.73 17.39 6.75
CA LEU A 100 0.38 17.11 6.24
C LEU A 100 -0.59 18.30 6.34
N PRO A 101 -0.56 19.16 7.39
CA PRO A 101 -1.38 20.37 7.41
C PRO A 101 -1.11 21.33 6.25
N GLN A 102 0.16 21.49 5.84
CA GLN A 102 0.55 22.34 4.72
C GLN A 102 0.04 21.77 3.39
N VAL A 103 0.13 20.44 3.24
CA VAL A 103 -0.40 19.71 2.07
C VAL A 103 -1.92 19.88 1.96
N ALA A 104 -2.62 19.74 3.08
CA ALA A 104 -4.08 19.91 3.15
C ALA A 104 -4.51 21.35 2.84
N GLN A 105 -3.77 22.35 3.33
CA GLN A 105 -4.01 23.76 3.03
C GLN A 105 -3.83 24.09 1.54
N ALA A 106 -2.90 23.40 0.87
CA ALA A 106 -2.70 23.52 -0.58
C ALA A 106 -3.71 22.71 -1.41
N GLY A 107 -4.62 21.95 -0.79
CA GLY A 107 -5.63 21.15 -1.47
C GLY A 107 -5.09 19.93 -2.21
N LEU A 108 -3.89 19.45 -1.87
CA LEU A 108 -3.26 18.33 -2.56
C LEU A 108 -3.72 16.98 -1.97
N PRO A 109 -4.27 16.05 -2.78
CA PRO A 109 -4.47 14.67 -2.37
C PRO A 109 -3.18 14.03 -1.84
N ALA A 110 -3.29 13.17 -0.84
CA ALA A 110 -2.14 12.59 -0.16
C ALA A 110 -2.19 11.06 -0.06
N VAL A 111 -1.02 10.42 -0.14
CA VAL A 111 -0.82 9.01 0.19
C VAL A 111 0.21 8.94 1.31
N VAL A 112 -0.19 8.43 2.46
CA VAL A 112 0.62 8.40 3.68
C VAL A 112 0.96 6.95 4.03
N ALA A 113 2.24 6.60 3.90
CA ALA A 113 2.80 5.30 4.29
C ALA A 113 3.59 5.36 5.60
N THR A 114 3.58 6.51 6.28
CA THR A 114 4.25 6.70 7.57
C THR A 114 3.55 5.89 8.66
N THR A 115 4.22 4.86 9.17
CA THR A 115 3.72 3.99 10.25
C THR A 115 4.05 4.55 11.63
N GLY A 116 3.26 4.19 12.64
CA GLY A 116 3.54 4.55 14.04
C GLY A 116 3.32 6.04 14.35
N ILE A 117 2.40 6.69 13.63
CA ILE A 117 2.16 8.12 13.73
C ILE A 117 1.47 8.57 15.05
N GLY A 118 0.96 7.61 15.84
CA GLY A 118 0.32 7.85 17.13
C GLY A 118 -0.99 8.63 17.05
N ASP A 119 -1.55 8.97 18.22
CA ASP A 119 -2.85 9.64 18.31
C ASP A 119 -2.83 11.06 17.74
N GLU A 120 -1.73 11.79 17.96
CA GLU A 120 -1.52 13.12 17.39
C GLU A 120 -1.49 13.07 15.86
N GLY A 121 -0.70 12.16 15.29
CA GLY A 121 -0.67 11.97 13.84
C GLY A 121 -2.02 11.55 13.27
N ASN A 122 -2.73 10.63 13.93
CA ASN A 122 -4.07 10.22 13.55
C ASN A 122 -5.05 11.40 13.60
N HIS A 123 -4.91 12.30 14.58
CA HIS A 123 -5.70 13.53 14.64
C HIS A 123 -5.38 14.46 13.45
N VAL A 124 -4.10 14.66 13.13
CA VAL A 124 -3.68 15.47 11.97
C VAL A 124 -4.22 14.91 10.65
N VAL A 125 -4.15 13.59 10.45
CA VAL A 125 -4.74 12.91 9.28
C VAL A 125 -6.23 13.18 9.19
N ARG A 126 -6.98 12.98 10.28
CA ARG A 126 -8.43 13.25 10.30
C ARG A 126 -8.76 14.71 10.01
N CYS A 127 -7.92 15.63 10.49
CA CYS A 127 -8.08 17.06 10.24
C CYS A 127 -7.87 17.42 8.78
N ALA A 128 -6.80 16.92 8.16
CA ALA A 128 -6.50 17.09 6.75
C ALA A 128 -7.58 16.43 5.85
N ALA A 129 -8.07 15.25 6.25
CA ALA A 129 -9.09 14.51 5.50
C ALA A 129 -10.45 15.23 5.41
N ARG A 130 -10.68 16.30 6.17
CA ARG A 130 -11.86 17.16 6.00
C ARG A 130 -11.83 17.98 4.72
N THR A 131 -10.66 18.23 4.15
CA THR A 131 -10.49 19.10 2.97
C THR A 131 -9.87 18.41 1.77
N ILE A 132 -9.14 17.30 1.97
CA ILE A 132 -8.49 16.54 0.90
C ILE A 132 -8.77 15.03 1.03
N PRO A 133 -8.75 14.26 -0.07
CA PRO A 133 -8.74 12.81 -0.01
C PRO A 133 -7.34 12.31 0.36
N ILE A 134 -7.26 11.38 1.32
CA ILE A 134 -6.02 10.82 1.82
C ILE A 134 -6.09 9.30 1.83
N VAL A 135 -5.16 8.63 1.16
CA VAL A 135 -4.96 7.18 1.31
C VAL A 135 -3.94 6.93 2.41
N VAL A 136 -4.33 6.22 3.47
CA VAL A 136 -3.44 5.87 4.58
C VAL A 136 -3.39 4.36 4.69
N GLU A 137 -2.19 3.80 4.63
CA GLU A 137 -2.00 2.37 4.85
C GLU A 137 -0.66 2.06 5.51
N ALA A 138 -0.66 1.05 6.39
CA ALA A 138 0.57 0.54 6.97
C ALA A 138 1.33 -0.37 5.97
N ASN A 139 0.60 -0.96 5.02
CA ASN A 139 1.15 -1.84 4.01
C ASN A 139 0.56 -1.55 2.62
N PHE A 140 1.35 -0.92 1.76
CA PHE A 140 0.95 -0.64 0.38
C PHE A 140 1.18 -1.80 -0.61
N SER A 141 1.45 -3.03 -0.14
CA SER A 141 1.55 -4.18 -1.05
C SER A 141 0.18 -4.55 -1.59
N ILE A 142 0.01 -4.44 -2.91
CA ILE A 142 -1.21 -4.91 -3.60
C ILE A 142 -1.40 -6.41 -3.37
N GLY A 143 -0.32 -7.20 -3.39
CA GLY A 143 -0.38 -8.65 -3.13
C GLY A 143 -0.88 -8.97 -1.72
N ALA A 144 -0.46 -8.20 -0.71
CA ALA A 144 -0.95 -8.38 0.65
C ALA A 144 -2.43 -8.02 0.77
N GLN A 145 -2.88 -6.94 0.13
CA GLN A 145 -4.31 -6.61 0.12
C GLN A 145 -5.16 -7.68 -0.58
N LEU A 146 -4.64 -8.30 -1.64
CA LEU A 146 -5.31 -9.43 -2.30
C LEU A 146 -5.37 -10.65 -1.38
N LEU A 147 -4.29 -10.97 -0.66
CA LEU A 147 -4.30 -12.00 0.39
C LEU A 147 -5.41 -11.72 1.39
N PHE A 148 -5.49 -10.52 1.97
CA PHE A 148 -6.54 -10.18 2.93
C PHE A 148 -7.95 -10.34 2.36
N ARG A 149 -8.16 -9.96 1.09
CA ARG A 149 -9.45 -10.16 0.42
C ARG A 149 -9.80 -11.64 0.24
N LEU A 150 -8.83 -12.47 -0.15
CA LEU A 150 -9.03 -13.92 -0.25
C LEU A 150 -9.37 -14.52 1.11
N LEU A 151 -8.65 -14.12 2.16
CA LEU A 151 -8.86 -14.64 3.51
C LEU A 151 -10.20 -14.18 4.11
N ARG A 152 -10.62 -12.93 3.89
CA ARG A 152 -11.97 -12.46 4.30
C ARG A 152 -13.10 -13.18 3.58
N ALA A 153 -12.84 -13.73 2.40
CA ALA A 153 -13.79 -14.54 1.66
C ALA A 153 -13.82 -16.00 2.15
N LEU A 154 -12.88 -16.42 2.99
CA LEU A 154 -12.99 -17.68 3.72
C LEU A 154 -14.15 -17.53 4.71
N GLY A 155 -15.27 -18.18 4.40
CA GLY A 155 -16.36 -18.36 5.36
C GLY A 155 -15.99 -19.37 6.44
N PRO A 156 -16.95 -19.75 7.31
CA PRO A 156 -16.73 -20.78 8.32
C PRO A 156 -16.20 -22.07 7.70
N LEU A 157 -15.14 -22.62 8.29
CA LEU A 157 -14.57 -23.90 7.90
C LEU A 157 -15.16 -25.04 8.74
N PRO A 158 -15.14 -26.30 8.25
CA PRO A 158 -15.45 -27.46 9.08
C PRO A 158 -14.51 -27.55 10.30
N ALA A 159 -14.98 -28.14 11.39
CA ALA A 159 -14.26 -28.16 12.67
C ALA A 159 -12.93 -28.94 12.62
N GLU A 160 -12.77 -29.82 11.63
CA GLU A 160 -11.57 -30.60 11.37
C GLU A 160 -10.49 -29.85 10.58
N TYR A 161 -10.75 -28.59 10.16
CA TYR A 161 -9.77 -27.77 9.48
C TYR A 161 -9.04 -26.84 10.44
N ASP A 162 -7.72 -26.89 10.34
CA ASP A 162 -6.79 -26.09 11.10
C ASP A 162 -6.25 -24.92 10.25
N LEU A 163 -6.13 -23.75 10.90
CA LEU A 163 -5.53 -22.54 10.34
C LEU A 163 -4.20 -22.22 11.04
N SER A 164 -3.14 -22.08 10.27
CA SER A 164 -1.87 -21.56 10.78
C SER A 164 -1.27 -20.51 9.87
N LEU A 165 -0.56 -19.55 10.46
CA LEU A 165 0.16 -18.50 9.77
C LEU A 165 1.63 -18.59 10.12
N THR A 166 2.47 -18.74 9.10
CA THR A 166 3.91 -18.55 9.23
C THR A 166 4.30 -17.24 8.57
N GLU A 167 5.09 -16.42 9.26
CA GLU A 167 5.69 -15.23 8.68
C GLU A 167 7.22 -15.26 8.76
N VAL A 168 7.88 -14.70 7.74
CA VAL A 168 9.34 -14.58 7.69
C VAL A 168 9.73 -13.14 7.37
N HIS A 169 10.53 -12.53 8.23
CA HIS A 169 11.07 -11.19 8.02
C HIS A 169 12.57 -11.14 8.31
N ARG A 170 13.22 -10.04 7.91
CA ARG A 170 14.60 -9.72 8.25
C ARG A 170 14.88 -9.72 9.76
N ARG A 171 16.13 -9.94 10.15
CA ARG A 171 16.52 -10.12 11.56
C ARG A 171 16.26 -8.92 12.46
N GLU A 172 16.27 -7.69 11.94
CA GLU A 172 16.14 -6.47 12.76
C GLU A 172 14.70 -5.95 12.83
N LYS A 173 13.72 -6.72 12.35
CA LYS A 173 12.31 -6.41 12.57
C LYS A 173 11.95 -6.72 14.04
N ARG A 174 11.51 -5.69 14.78
CA ARG A 174 11.32 -5.74 16.24
C ARG A 174 9.91 -6.16 16.66
N ASP A 175 8.90 -5.89 15.85
CA ASP A 175 7.51 -6.28 16.11
C ASP A 175 7.33 -7.79 15.90
N HIS A 176 6.59 -8.44 16.80
CA HIS A 176 6.26 -9.86 16.80
C HIS A 176 4.84 -10.06 17.37
N PRO A 177 3.90 -10.64 16.60
CA PRO A 177 3.96 -10.87 15.14
C PRO A 177 4.02 -9.54 14.35
N SER A 178 4.26 -9.59 13.03
CA SER A 178 4.21 -8.34 12.24
C SER A 178 2.81 -7.75 12.15
N ALA A 179 2.71 -6.45 11.90
CA ALA A 179 1.44 -5.79 11.59
C ALA A 179 0.65 -6.48 10.45
N THR A 180 1.34 -6.99 9.42
CA THR A 180 0.71 -7.75 8.33
C THR A 180 0.14 -9.08 8.84
N ALA A 181 0.82 -9.77 9.76
CA ALA A 181 0.33 -11.00 10.35
C ALA A 181 -0.90 -10.75 11.26
N VAL A 182 -0.93 -9.62 11.98
CA VAL A 182 -2.13 -9.19 12.71
C VAL A 182 -3.29 -8.94 11.74
N ALA A 183 -3.05 -8.24 10.63
CA ALA A 183 -4.06 -8.02 9.60
C ALA A 183 -4.56 -9.32 8.94
N VAL A 184 -3.69 -10.33 8.79
CA VAL A 184 -4.10 -11.69 8.37
C VAL A 184 -5.04 -12.32 9.40
N ALA A 185 -4.71 -12.24 10.69
CA ALA A 185 -5.54 -12.79 11.76
C ALA A 185 -6.92 -12.11 11.79
N GLU A 186 -6.97 -10.78 11.66
CA GLU A 186 -8.21 -10.02 11.56
C GLU A 186 -9.02 -10.39 10.31
N ALA A 187 -8.35 -10.63 9.17
CA ALA A 187 -9.01 -11.08 7.95
C ALA A 187 -9.66 -12.46 8.09
N LEU A 188 -9.07 -13.34 8.89
CA LEU A 188 -9.56 -14.68 9.18
C LEU A 188 -10.65 -14.73 10.26
N ALA A 189 -10.96 -13.62 10.94
CA ALA A 189 -12.04 -13.60 11.92
C ALA A 189 -13.40 -14.05 11.31
N ALA A 190 -13.63 -13.75 10.02
CA ALA A 190 -14.83 -14.16 9.30
C ALA A 190 -14.95 -15.68 9.10
N SER A 191 -13.85 -16.43 9.19
CA SER A 191 -13.85 -17.89 9.06
C SER A 191 -14.11 -18.62 10.37
N GLY A 192 -14.44 -17.90 11.46
CA GLY A 192 -14.68 -18.47 12.79
C GLY A 192 -13.45 -18.53 13.69
N VAL A 193 -12.33 -17.89 13.30
CA VAL A 193 -11.17 -17.75 14.19
C VAL A 193 -11.53 -16.79 15.34
N GLU A 194 -11.61 -17.32 16.55
CA GLU A 194 -11.98 -16.54 17.74
C GLU A 194 -10.81 -15.70 18.27
N ARG A 195 -9.61 -16.25 18.17
CA ARG A 195 -8.35 -15.62 18.62
C ARG A 195 -7.16 -16.27 17.94
N TRP A 196 -6.02 -15.61 18.02
CA TRP A 196 -4.74 -16.18 17.64
C TRP A 196 -3.86 -16.41 18.88
N GLU A 197 -2.96 -17.39 18.78
CA GLU A 197 -2.02 -17.75 19.85
C GLU A 197 -0.67 -18.18 19.27
N GLU A 198 0.36 -18.16 20.11
CA GLU A 198 1.63 -18.83 19.80
C GLU A 198 1.47 -20.33 20.04
N ALA A 199 2.06 -21.15 19.16
CA ALA A 199 1.96 -22.61 19.27
C ALA A 199 2.63 -23.12 20.57
N GLN A 200 1.84 -23.76 21.43
CA GLN A 200 2.29 -24.31 22.72
C GLN A 200 1.78 -25.74 22.91
N GLY A 201 2.55 -26.72 22.44
CA GLY A 201 2.21 -28.13 22.63
C GLY A 201 1.03 -28.58 21.77
N ARG A 202 -0.07 -29.02 22.40
CA ARG A 202 -1.24 -29.51 21.67
C ARG A 202 -2.09 -28.33 21.21
N ARG A 203 -2.43 -28.32 19.92
CA ARG A 203 -3.27 -27.32 19.27
C ARG A 203 -4.63 -27.13 19.97
N THR A 204 -5.04 -25.87 20.13
CA THR A 204 -6.40 -25.51 20.54
C THR A 204 -7.31 -25.44 19.31
N PRO A 205 -8.44 -26.17 19.27
CA PRO A 205 -9.39 -26.05 18.15
C PRO A 205 -9.94 -24.62 18.01
N GLY A 206 -10.13 -24.17 16.77
CA GLY A 206 -10.70 -22.84 16.49
C GLY A 206 -9.74 -21.65 16.66
N THR A 207 -8.48 -21.88 17.04
CA THR A 207 -7.46 -20.82 17.13
C THR A 207 -6.61 -20.75 15.86
N LEU A 208 -6.09 -19.55 15.58
CA LEU A 208 -5.04 -19.34 14.59
C LEU A 208 -3.68 -19.40 15.29
N GLU A 209 -2.84 -20.36 14.92
CA GLU A 209 -1.45 -20.40 15.39
C GLU A 209 -0.58 -19.50 14.51
N ILE A 210 0.19 -18.59 15.13
CA ILE A 210 1.10 -17.69 14.41
C ILE A 210 2.55 -18.02 14.77
N ALA A 211 3.35 -18.37 13.75
CA ALA A 211 4.79 -18.59 13.86
C ALA A 211 5.58 -17.45 13.20
N SER A 212 6.39 -16.74 13.99
CA SER A 212 7.16 -15.58 13.52
C SER A 212 8.65 -15.89 13.39
N VAL A 213 9.16 -15.91 12.16
CA VAL A 213 10.57 -16.16 11.84
C VAL A 213 11.29 -14.85 11.53
N ARG A 214 12.51 -14.70 12.05
CA ARG A 214 13.42 -13.57 11.79
C ARG A 214 14.73 -14.09 11.20
N ALA A 215 14.87 -14.00 9.87
CA ALA A 215 15.97 -14.60 9.13
C ALA A 215 16.40 -13.73 7.93
N GLY A 216 17.71 -13.59 7.76
CA GLY A 216 18.31 -12.86 6.64
C GLY A 216 17.81 -11.43 6.50
N ASP A 217 17.57 -11.02 5.25
CA ASP A 217 17.02 -9.72 4.86
C ASP A 217 15.65 -9.85 4.17
N SER A 218 14.85 -10.86 4.55
CA SER A 218 13.53 -11.06 3.95
C SER A 218 12.65 -9.81 4.14
N PRO A 219 12.13 -9.19 3.06
CA PRO A 219 11.23 -8.05 3.18
C PRO A 219 9.90 -8.41 3.88
N GLY A 220 9.48 -9.68 3.76
CA GLY A 220 8.27 -10.21 4.35
C GLY A 220 7.68 -11.33 3.49
N THR A 221 7.53 -12.51 4.08
CA THR A 221 6.72 -13.61 3.55
C THR A 221 5.64 -13.96 4.56
N HIS A 222 4.42 -14.19 4.10
CA HIS A 222 3.26 -14.56 4.91
C HIS A 222 2.56 -15.74 4.25
N THR A 223 2.49 -16.85 4.98
CA THR A 223 1.99 -18.12 4.47
C THR A 223 0.86 -18.59 5.38
N VAL A 224 -0.37 -18.57 4.89
CA VAL A 224 -1.53 -19.16 5.56
C VAL A 224 -1.69 -20.59 5.08
N LEU A 225 -1.69 -21.52 6.02
CA LEU A 225 -2.01 -22.93 5.81
C LEU A 225 -3.43 -23.19 6.33
N ILE A 226 -4.23 -23.83 5.48
CA ILE A 226 -5.57 -24.32 5.77
C ILE A 226 -5.50 -25.83 5.58
N ALA A 227 -5.56 -26.61 6.66
CA ALA A 227 -5.28 -28.04 6.61
C ALA A 227 -6.42 -28.85 7.22
N GLY A 228 -6.97 -29.81 6.47
CA GLY A 228 -7.95 -30.78 6.93
C GLY A 228 -7.35 -32.19 7.03
N PRO A 229 -8.17 -33.21 7.29
CA PRO A 229 -7.71 -34.59 7.52
C PRO A 229 -7.08 -35.26 6.28
N HIS A 230 -7.38 -34.76 5.08
CA HIS A 230 -6.99 -35.41 3.81
C HIS A 230 -6.35 -34.46 2.80
N GLU A 231 -6.29 -33.16 3.10
CA GLU A 231 -5.79 -32.15 2.18
C GLU A 231 -5.28 -30.93 2.91
N SER A 232 -4.53 -30.10 2.19
CA SER A 232 -4.20 -28.76 2.66
C SER A 232 -4.11 -27.78 1.52
N LEU A 233 -4.52 -26.55 1.78
CA LEU A 233 -4.38 -25.40 0.91
C LEU A 233 -3.40 -24.41 1.55
N ARG A 234 -2.47 -23.89 0.75
CA ARG A 234 -1.53 -22.85 1.18
C ARG A 234 -1.74 -21.61 0.33
N VAL A 235 -1.87 -20.46 1.01
CA VAL A 235 -1.90 -19.15 0.36
C VAL A 235 -0.71 -18.35 0.86
N GLU A 236 0.16 -17.94 -0.05
CA GLU A 236 1.41 -17.26 0.28
C GLU A 236 1.51 -15.90 -0.42
N HIS A 237 1.90 -14.89 0.35
CA HIS A 237 2.36 -13.61 -0.15
C HIS A 237 3.84 -13.43 0.18
N GLN A 238 4.65 -13.17 -0.84
CA GLN A 238 6.07 -12.87 -0.70
C GLN A 238 6.39 -11.50 -1.31
N ALA A 239 6.96 -10.61 -0.50
CA ALA A 239 7.52 -9.35 -0.99
C ALA A 239 8.98 -9.55 -1.40
N PHE A 240 9.30 -9.35 -2.68
CA PHE A 240 10.68 -9.41 -3.19
C PHE A 240 11.51 -8.16 -2.82
N GLY A 241 10.85 -7.08 -2.42
CA GLY A 241 11.53 -5.83 -2.06
C GLY A 241 10.55 -4.68 -1.88
N ARG A 242 11.09 -3.50 -1.59
CA ARG A 242 10.28 -2.30 -1.30
C ARG A 242 9.52 -1.76 -2.51
N ALA A 243 9.92 -2.15 -3.71
CA ALA A 243 9.18 -1.83 -4.94
C ALA A 243 7.72 -2.34 -4.89
N ALA A 244 7.45 -3.43 -4.16
CA ALA A 244 6.09 -3.94 -3.97
C ALA A 244 5.17 -2.90 -3.28
N PHE A 245 5.69 -2.17 -2.30
CA PHE A 245 4.94 -1.12 -1.59
C PHE A 245 4.84 0.16 -2.43
N ALA A 246 5.92 0.52 -3.13
CA ALA A 246 5.91 1.66 -4.06
C ALA A 246 4.81 1.51 -5.13
N GLY A 247 4.63 0.30 -5.67
CA GLY A 247 3.57 0.02 -6.64
C GLY A 247 2.17 0.35 -6.13
N GLY A 248 1.84 0.03 -4.88
CA GLY A 248 0.55 0.41 -4.29
C GLY A 248 0.42 1.90 -4.00
N MET A 249 1.50 2.57 -3.60
CA MET A 249 1.50 4.03 -3.43
C MET A 249 1.24 4.74 -4.76
N LEU A 250 1.88 4.31 -5.84
CA LEU A 250 1.68 4.86 -7.19
C LEU A 250 0.29 4.54 -7.75
N ALA A 251 -0.25 3.35 -7.47
CA ALA A 251 -1.63 3.03 -7.79
C ALA A 251 -2.62 3.95 -7.05
N SER A 252 -2.34 4.25 -5.78
CA SER A 252 -3.12 5.19 -4.96
C SER A 252 -3.03 6.61 -5.50
N ALA A 253 -1.83 7.05 -5.91
CA ALA A 253 -1.62 8.37 -6.54
C ALA A 253 -2.50 8.54 -7.78
N ARG A 254 -2.47 7.56 -8.69
CA ARG A 254 -3.33 7.55 -9.87
C ARG A 254 -4.81 7.58 -9.52
N TRP A 255 -5.22 6.81 -8.52
CA TRP A 255 -6.61 6.73 -8.10
C TRP A 255 -7.12 8.05 -7.50
N LEU A 256 -6.28 8.75 -6.74
CA LEU A 256 -6.58 10.08 -6.18
C LEU A 256 -6.66 11.17 -7.25
N ALA A 257 -5.81 11.09 -8.28
CA ALA A 257 -5.79 12.03 -9.40
C ALA A 257 -6.81 11.73 -10.49
N ALA A 258 -7.54 10.62 -10.40
CA ALA A 258 -8.55 10.25 -11.38
C ALA A 258 -9.71 11.25 -11.40
N THR A 259 -10.40 11.33 -12.55
CA THR A 259 -11.60 12.17 -12.72
C THR A 259 -12.85 11.27 -12.74
N PRO A 260 -13.94 11.63 -12.03
CA PRO A 260 -14.08 12.79 -11.15
C PRO A 260 -13.20 12.69 -9.89
N ALA A 261 -12.85 13.85 -9.34
CA ALA A 261 -12.03 13.95 -8.14
C ALA A 261 -12.67 13.20 -6.96
N ARG A 262 -11.84 12.58 -6.13
CA ARG A 262 -12.31 11.89 -4.92
C ARG A 262 -12.72 12.90 -3.85
N PRO A 263 -13.86 12.69 -3.16
CA PRO A 263 -14.27 13.58 -2.09
C PRO A 263 -13.28 13.50 -0.91
N PRO A 264 -13.15 14.56 -0.10
CA PRO A 264 -12.34 14.53 1.11
C PRO A 264 -12.71 13.34 2.01
N GLY A 265 -11.71 12.69 2.58
CA GLY A 265 -11.90 11.51 3.40
C GLY A 265 -10.62 10.70 3.59
N VAL A 266 -10.66 9.77 4.53
CA VAL A 266 -9.60 8.77 4.73
C VAL A 266 -10.00 7.50 3.98
N TYR A 267 -9.08 7.00 3.17
CA TYR A 267 -9.23 5.81 2.36
C TYR A 267 -8.11 4.83 2.64
N GLY A 268 -8.36 3.54 2.44
CA GLY A 268 -7.34 2.49 2.44
C GLY A 268 -6.98 2.05 1.02
N LEU A 269 -5.93 1.23 0.91
CA LEU A 269 -5.58 0.62 -0.38
C LEU A 269 -6.68 -0.35 -0.87
N ALA A 270 -7.53 -0.85 0.03
CA ALA A 270 -8.72 -1.62 -0.34
C ALA A 270 -9.70 -0.82 -1.23
N ASP A 271 -9.96 0.45 -0.89
CA ASP A 271 -10.85 1.34 -1.67
C ASP A 271 -10.28 1.60 -3.07
N VAL A 272 -8.97 1.84 -3.12
CA VAL A 272 -8.22 2.01 -4.38
C VAL A 272 -8.39 0.78 -5.28
N LEU A 273 -8.26 -0.42 -4.72
CA LEU A 273 -8.38 -1.68 -5.48
C LEU A 273 -9.82 -2.04 -5.85
N ALA A 274 -10.80 -1.72 -5.00
CA ALA A 274 -12.22 -1.98 -5.28
C ALA A 274 -12.70 -1.20 -6.52
N SER A 275 -12.23 0.05 -6.67
CA SER A 275 -12.60 0.91 -7.81
C SER A 275 -12.07 0.44 -9.17
N ARG A 276 -11.10 -0.49 -9.18
CA ARG A 276 -10.56 -1.10 -10.41
C ARG A 276 -11.39 -2.29 -10.91
N GLY A 277 -12.45 -2.66 -10.17
CA GLY A 277 -13.25 -3.86 -10.35
C GLY A 277 -14.22 -3.88 -11.54
N ALA A 278 -14.34 -2.81 -12.31
CA ALA A 278 -15.08 -2.83 -13.58
C ALA A 278 -14.09 -2.87 -14.74
N ARG A 279 -13.55 -4.05 -15.04
CA ARG A 279 -13.19 -4.33 -16.44
C ARG A 279 -14.51 -4.72 -17.13
N PRO A 280 -14.91 -4.04 -18.22
CA PRO A 280 -16.03 -4.52 -19.04
C PRO A 280 -15.76 -5.94 -19.57
#